data_AF-A0ABD6B893-F1
#
_entry.id   AF-A0ABD6B893-F1
#
_cell.length_a   1.000
_cell.length_b   1.000
_cell.length_c   1.000
_cell.angle_alpha   90.00
_cell.angle_beta   90.00
_cell.angle_gamma   90.00
#
_symmetry.space_group_name_H-M   'P 1'
#
loop_
_entity.id
_entity.type
_entity.pdbx_description
1 polymer ?
#
loop_
_entity_poly.entity_id
_entity_poly.type
_entity_poly.pdbx_seq_one_letter_code
_entity_poly.pdbx_strand_id
1 'polypeptide(L)' 'KTGTADANLYADAWDVPVVTYGPGDSALDHAPDERLPLAEFDRAVTALTTACEQLTD' A
#
# COMPACT_ATOMS: atom_id res chain seq x y z
N LYS A 1 0.73 4.38 10.84
CA LYS A 1 1.71 3.54 11.57
C LYS A 1 3.11 4.13 11.43
N THR A 2 3.90 4.24 12.50
CA THR A 2 5.33 4.63 12.50
C THR A 2 6.26 3.43 12.27
N GLY A 3 5.75 2.38 11.61
CA GLY A 3 6.43 1.10 11.46
C GLY A 3 7.35 1.09 10.24
N THR A 4 8.34 0.19 10.27
CA THR A 4 9.23 -0.08 9.15
C THR A 4 8.58 -0.99 8.12
N ALA A 5 8.92 -0.82 6.85
CA ALA A 5 8.51 -1.67 5.73
C ALA A 5 9.68 -1.81 4.73
N ASP A 6 9.57 -2.76 3.80
CA ASP A 6 10.60 -2.96 2.77
C ASP A 6 10.85 -1.70 1.91
N ALA A 7 9.83 -0.86 1.76
CA ALA A 7 9.95 0.45 1.12
C ALA A 7 11.03 1.34 1.75
N ASN A 8 11.34 1.20 3.04
CA ASN A 8 12.46 1.91 3.66
C ASN A 8 13.81 1.46 3.10
N LEU A 9 13.98 0.15 2.89
CA LEU A 9 15.21 -0.41 2.30
C LEU A 9 15.32 -0.03 0.82
N TYR A 10 14.20 -0.04 0.09
CA TYR A 10 14.18 0.36 -1.32
C TYR A 10 14.51 1.84 -1.51
N ALA A 11 13.94 2.71 -0.66
CA ALA A 11 14.22 4.15 -0.70
C ALA A 11 15.68 4.49 -0.34
N ASP A 12 16.33 3.69 0.50
CA ASP A 12 17.76 3.84 0.83
C ASP A 12 18.66 3.32 -0.29
N ALA A 13 18.26 2.21 -0.94
CA ALA A 13 19.07 1.54 -1.96
C ALA A 13 18.93 2.14 -3.37
N TRP A 14 17.79 2.75 -3.71
CA TRP A 14 17.48 3.20 -5.06
C TRP A 14 17.16 4.70 -5.10
N ASP A 15 17.79 5.41 -6.04
CA ASP A 15 17.57 6.85 -6.26
C ASP A 15 16.31 7.12 -7.11
N VAL A 16 15.16 6.65 -6.63
CA VAL A 16 13.84 6.82 -7.26
C VAL A 16 12.76 7.07 -6.20
N PRO A 17 11.64 7.74 -6.54
CA PRO A 17 10.51 7.86 -5.62
C PRO A 17 9.91 6.50 -5.25
N VAL A 18 9.68 6.25 -3.95
CA VAL A 18 9.09 5.00 -3.44
C VAL A 18 7.88 5.32 -2.56
N VAL A 19 6.80 4.55 -2.75
CA VAL A 19 5.57 4.63 -1.93
C VAL A 19 5.07 3.23 -1.57
N THR A 20 4.43 3.11 -0.41
CA THR A 20 3.67 1.91 -0.02
C THR A 20 2.18 2.22 -0.13
N TYR A 21 1.44 1.36 -0.81
CA TYR A 21 -0.01 1.49 -0.96
C TYR A 21 -0.72 0.15 -0.73
N GLY A 22 -1.86 0.19 -0.05
CA GLY A 22 -2.76 -0.93 0.16
C GLY A 22 -4.04 -0.47 0.88
N PRO A 23 -5.16 -1.20 0.76
CA PRO A 23 -6.39 -0.91 1.48
C PRO A 23 -6.28 -1.31 2.96
N GLY A 24 -7.24 -0.85 3.77
CA GLY A 24 -7.42 -1.29 5.15
C GLY A 24 -6.84 -0.35 6.21
N ASP A 25 -7.18 -0.65 7.46
CA ASP A 25 -6.70 0.07 8.63
C ASP A 25 -5.47 -0.62 9.20
N SER A 26 -4.33 0.06 9.10
CA SER A 26 -3.04 -0.39 9.60
C SER A 26 -3.00 -0.58 11.13
N ALA A 27 -4.00 -0.09 11.87
CA ALA A 27 -4.12 -0.35 13.30
C ALA A 27 -4.56 -1.79 13.62
N LEU A 28 -5.09 -2.52 12.63
CA LEU A 28 -5.52 -3.92 12.77
C LEU A 28 -4.41 -4.94 12.51
N ASP A 29 -3.22 -4.51 12.09
CA ASP A 29 -2.10 -5.43 11.88
C ASP A 29 -1.84 -6.27 13.13
N HIS A 30 -1.82 -7.60 12.94
CA HIS A 30 -1.60 -8.59 14.01
C HIS A 30 -2.71 -8.66 15.07
N ALA A 31 -3.85 -8.00 14.85
CA ALA A 31 -4.99 -8.14 15.73
C ALA A 31 -5.67 -9.51 15.51
N PRO A 32 -6.23 -10.15 16.55
CA PRO A 32 -7.00 -11.39 16.39
C PRO A 32 -8.21 -11.26 15.46
N ASP A 33 -8.73 -10.05 15.28
CA ASP A 33 -9.87 -9.69 14.43
C ASP A 33 -9.47 -8.85 13.20
N GLU A 34 -8.23 -9.02 12.73
CA GLU A 34 -7.74 -8.43 11.48
C GLU A 34 -8.74 -8.72 10.33
N ARG A 35 -9.17 -7.66 9.66
CA ARG A 35 -10.21 -7.71 8.63
C ARG A 35 -10.09 -6.56 7.67
N LEU A 36 -10.65 -6.75 6.48
CA LEU A 36 -10.73 -5.74 5.43
C LEU A 36 -12.14 -5.73 4.83
N PRO A 37 -12.83 -4.58 4.70
CA PRO A 37 -14.08 -4.49 3.96
C PRO A 37 -13.86 -4.83 2.47
N LEU A 38 -14.70 -5.69 1.89
CA LEU A 38 -14.57 -6.10 0.48
C LEU A 38 -14.63 -4.90 -0.48
N ALA A 39 -15.48 -3.92 -0.19
CA ALA A 39 -15.54 -2.70 -0.99
C ALA A 39 -14.26 -1.86 -0.93
N GLU A 40 -13.45 -1.97 0.13
CA GLU A 40 -12.12 -1.32 0.18
C GLU A 40 -11.10 -2.07 -0.65
N PHE A 41 -11.16 -3.41 -0.66
CA PHE A 41 -10.36 -4.24 -1.54
C PHE A 41 -10.59 -3.87 -3.02
N ASP A 42 -11.84 -3.84 -3.47
CA ASP A 42 -12.18 -3.50 -4.86
C ASP A 42 -11.74 -2.09 -5.25
N ARG A 43 -11.88 -1.12 -4.33
CA ARG A 43 -11.40 0.26 -4.54
C ARG A 43 -9.88 0.33 -4.66
N ALA A 44 -9.14 -0.44 -3.87
CA ALA A 44 -7.69 -0.43 -3.95
C ALA A 44 -7.17 -1.02 -5.25
N VAL A 45 -7.82 -2.07 -5.78
CA VAL A 45 -7.49 -2.59 -7.11
C VAL A 45 -7.67 -1.48 -8.15
N THR A 46 -8.81 -0.80 -8.14
CA THR A 46 -9.09 0.30 -9.08
C THR A 46 -8.04 1.42 -8.97
N ALA A 47 -7.73 1.86 -7.75
CA ALA A 47 -6.76 2.93 -7.52
C ALA A 47 -5.35 2.55 -7.99
N LEU A 48 -4.89 1.32 -7.70
CA LEU A 48 -3.57 0.86 -8.12
C LEU A 48 -3.49 0.71 -9.64
N THR A 49 -4.51 0.15 -10.28
CA THR A 49 -4.57 0.03 -11.74
C THR A 49 -4.50 1.40 -12.41
N THR A 50 -5.34 2.35 -11.97
CA THR A 50 -5.33 3.71 -12.52
C THR A 50 -3.99 4.42 -12.31
N ALA A 51 -3.35 4.25 -11.15
CA ALA A 51 -2.03 4.84 -10.90
C ALA A 51 -0.96 4.25 -11.82
N CYS A 52 -0.97 2.93 -12.04
CA CYS A 52 -0.05 2.30 -12.97
C CYS A 52 -0.25 2.79 -14.41
N GLU A 53 -1.50 2.87 -14.88
CA GLU A 53 -1.82 3.41 -16.22
C GLU A 53 -1.28 4.84 -16.38
N GLN A 54 -1.55 5.72 -15.41
CA GLN A 54 -1.12 7.12 -15.44
C GLN A 54 0.40 7.32 -15.37
N LEU A 55 1.14 6.38 -14.78
CA LEU A 55 2.60 6.45 -14.66
C LEU A 55 3.33 5.82 -15.85
N THR A 56 2.62 5.10 -16.71
CA THR A 56 3.16 4.49 -17.93
C THR A 56 2.91 5.31 -19.21
N ASP A 57 2.04 6.33 -19.13
CA ASP A 57 1.84 7.34 -20.17
C ASP A 57 2.92 8.43 -20.15
#